data_AF-A0AAU9CVJ2-F1
#
_entry.id   AF-A0AAU9CVJ2-F1
#
_cell.length_a   1.000
_cell.length_b   1.000
_cell.length_c   1.000
_cell.angle_alpha   90.00
_cell.angle_beta   90.00
_cell.angle_gamma   90.00
#
_symmetry.space_group_name_H-M   'P 1'
#
loop_
_entity.id
_entity.type
_entity.pdbx_description
1 polymer ?
#
loop_
_entity_poly.entity_id
_entity_poly.type
_entity_poly.pdbx_seq_one_letter_code
_entity_poly.pdbx_strand_id
1 'polypeptide(L)'
;MDDTLQHQVAEFLRRWSGLRVFCTQDGWIDNDTLRFEIQGGGQDEVIVAVTFEEVLVEGSGCVAGREPCFGRLRLKLDADGSVRSAEDW
;
A
#
# COMPACT_ATOMS: atom_id res chain seq x y z
N MET A 1 2.20 7.56 -18.59
CA MET A 1 2.22 7.56 -17.12
C MET A 1 3.66 7.79 -16.69
N ASP A 2 3.89 8.65 -15.70
CA ASP A 2 5.23 9.04 -15.26
C ASP A 2 5.89 7.89 -14.47
N ASP A 3 7.02 7.38 -14.97
CA ASP A 3 7.76 6.26 -14.37
C ASP A 3 8.31 6.62 -12.96
N THR A 4 8.61 7.90 -12.74
CA THR A 4 9.10 8.40 -11.45
C THR A 4 8.02 8.31 -10.39
N LEU A 5 6.80 8.72 -10.71
CA LEU A 5 5.67 8.66 -9.77
C LEU A 5 5.36 7.21 -9.37
N GLN A 6 5.39 6.28 -10.33
CA GLN A 6 5.23 4.85 -10.07
C GLN A 6 6.27 4.36 -9.06
N HIS A 7 7.54 4.73 -9.24
CA HIS A 7 8.61 4.37 -8.33
C HIS A 7 8.43 4.97 -6.92
N GLN A 8 8.08 6.26 -6.83
CA GLN A 8 7.85 6.95 -5.55
C GLN A 8 6.70 6.33 -4.76
N VAL A 9 5.58 6.02 -5.43
CA VAL A 9 4.44 5.36 -4.79
C VAL A 9 4.80 3.95 -4.32
N ALA A 10 5.52 3.17 -5.16
CA ALA A 10 5.95 1.82 -4.79
C ALA A 10 6.86 1.82 -3.54
N GLU A 11 7.85 2.71 -3.50
CA GLU A 11 8.78 2.84 -2.37
C GLU A 11 8.06 3.31 -1.09
N PHE A 12 7.12 4.25 -1.22
CA PHE A 12 6.32 4.72 -0.10
C PHE A 12 5.46 3.58 0.48
N LEU A 13 4.67 2.90 -0.35
CA LEU A 13 3.73 1.86 0.10
C LEU A 13 4.46 0.68 0.78
N ARG A 14 5.65 0.29 0.29
CA ARG A 14 6.47 -0.78 0.91
C ARG A 14 6.94 -0.46 2.32
N ARG A 15 7.06 0.83 2.67
CA ARG A 15 7.56 1.31 3.98
C ARG A 15 6.45 1.83 4.89
N TRP A 16 5.28 2.15 4.33
CA TRP A 16 4.19 2.76 5.07
C TRP A 16 3.37 1.73 5.82
N SER A 17 3.45 1.76 7.15
CA SER A 17 2.72 0.85 8.04
C SER A 17 1.20 1.04 8.02
N GLY A 18 0.69 2.13 7.46
CA GLY A 18 -0.74 2.42 7.41
C GLY A 18 -1.55 1.47 6.53
N LEU A 19 -0.92 0.68 5.66
CA LEU A 19 -1.57 -0.40 4.92
C LEU A 19 -2.23 -1.45 5.84
N ARG A 20 -1.79 -1.54 7.10
CA ARG A 20 -2.41 -2.41 8.12
C ARG A 20 -3.89 -2.12 8.36
N VAL A 21 -4.38 -0.93 8.01
CA VAL A 21 -5.82 -0.61 8.09
C VAL A 21 -6.68 -1.53 7.22
N PHE A 22 -6.10 -2.13 6.17
CA PHE A 22 -6.77 -3.09 5.29
C PHE A 22 -6.55 -4.54 5.69
N CYS A 23 -5.72 -4.82 6.70
CA CYS A 23 -5.54 -6.16 7.23
C CYS A 23 -6.78 -6.60 8.01
N THR A 24 -7.10 -7.89 7.94
CA THR A 24 -8.27 -8.48 8.59
C THR A 24 -7.97 -8.96 10.01
N GLN A 25 -6.73 -9.40 10.27
CA GLN A 25 -6.32 -10.01 11.54
C GLN A 25 -5.01 -9.42 12.09
N ASP A 26 -4.65 -8.21 11.62
CA ASP A 26 -3.39 -7.52 11.97
C ASP A 26 -2.11 -8.36 11.70
N GLY A 27 -2.19 -9.24 10.71
CA GLY A 27 -1.10 -10.05 10.20
C GLY A 27 -0.01 -9.22 9.50
N TRP A 28 0.90 -9.93 8.85
CA TRP A 28 2.09 -9.33 8.25
C TRP A 28 1.85 -9.06 6.78
N ILE A 29 2.12 -7.84 6.31
CA ILE A 29 1.98 -7.50 4.90
C ILE A 29 3.11 -8.17 4.11
N ASP A 30 2.77 -9.00 3.13
CA ASP A 30 3.73 -9.53 2.18
C ASP A 30 4.04 -8.51 1.06
N ASN A 31 5.15 -7.81 1.20
CA ASN A 31 5.62 -6.82 0.23
C ASN A 31 5.92 -7.39 -1.17
N ASP A 32 6.14 -8.70 -1.33
CA ASP A 32 6.33 -9.32 -2.64
C ASP A 32 5.01 -9.43 -3.41
N THR A 33 3.90 -9.41 -2.70
CA THR A 33 2.53 -9.47 -3.24
C THR A 33 1.90 -8.09 -3.39
N LEU A 34 2.49 -7.05 -2.79
CA LEU A 34 1.99 -5.68 -2.87
C LEU A 34 1.96 -5.18 -4.32
N ARG A 35 0.77 -4.80 -4.78
CA ARG A 35 0.51 -4.17 -6.08
C ARG A 35 -0.35 -2.93 -5.86
N PHE A 36 -0.25 -2.00 -6.79
CA PHE A 36 -1.11 -0.82 -6.79
C PHE A 36 -1.42 -0.37 -8.22
N GLU A 37 -2.51 0.37 -8.35
CA GLU A 37 -2.95 1.03 -9.58
C GLU A 37 -3.31 2.48 -9.25
N ILE A 38 -2.72 3.43 -9.98
CA ILE A 38 -3.11 4.84 -9.90
C ILE A 38 -4.41 5.01 -10.68
N GLN A 39 -5.51 5.32 -9.99
CA GLN A 39 -6.85 5.41 -10.57
C GLN A 39 -7.21 6.84 -11.04
N GLY A 40 -6.46 7.84 -10.58
CA GLY A 40 -6.66 9.24 -10.92
C GLY A 40 -5.88 10.15 -9.98
N GLY A 41 -5.91 11.45 -10.22
CA GLY A 41 -5.20 12.42 -9.38
C GLY A 41 -4.98 13.77 -10.05
N GLY A 42 -4.50 14.71 -9.23
CA GLY A 42 -4.08 16.05 -9.63
C GLY A 42 -2.56 16.25 -9.48
N GLN A 43 -2.13 17.50 -9.37
CA GLN A 43 -0.72 17.84 -9.19
C GLN A 43 -0.19 17.53 -7.79
N ASP A 44 -1.05 17.61 -6.78
CA ASP A 44 -0.72 17.50 -5.36
C ASP A 44 -1.24 16.22 -4.71
N GLU A 45 -1.92 15.36 -5.49
CA GLU A 45 -2.49 14.12 -4.98
C GLU A 45 -2.79 13.08 -6.05
N VAL A 46 -2.80 11.82 -5.63
CA VAL A 46 -3.27 10.70 -6.44
C VAL A 46 -4.12 9.74 -5.63
N ILE A 47 -5.09 9.12 -6.28
CA ILE A 47 -5.86 8.01 -5.74
C ILE A 47 -5.26 6.72 -6.24
N VAL A 48 -4.92 5.82 -5.33
CA VAL A 48 -4.37 4.51 -5.65
C VAL A 48 -5.28 3.41 -5.10
N ALA A 49 -5.55 2.39 -5.91
CA ALA A 49 -6.04 1.12 -5.43
C ALA A 49 -4.83 0.24 -5.08
N VAL A 50 -4.86 -0.41 -3.91
CA VAL A 50 -3.80 -1.30 -3.43
C VAL A 50 -4.33 -2.70 -3.23
N THR A 51 -3.50 -3.70 -3.52
CA THR A 51 -3.75 -5.11 -3.20
C THR A 51 -2.48 -5.76 -2.66
N PHE A 52 -2.62 -6.65 -1.69
CA PHE A 52 -1.52 -7.42 -1.09
C PHE A 52 -2.06 -8.64 -0.37
N GLU A 53 -1.19 -9.56 0.03
CA GLU A 53 -1.53 -10.67 0.93
C GLU A 53 -1.09 -10.35 2.36
N GLU A 54 -1.99 -10.57 3.31
CA GLU A 54 -1.74 -10.62 4.74
C GLU A 54 -1.32 -12.04 5.12
N VAL A 55 -0.11 -12.20 5.65
CA VAL A 55 0.41 -13.46 6.16
C VAL A 55 0.01 -13.61 7.62
N LEU A 56 -0.74 -14.65 7.92
CA LEU A 56 -1.15 -15.02 9.27
C LEU A 56 -0.14 -16.01 9.84
N VAL A 57 0.34 -15.73 11.06
CA VAL A 57 1.35 -16.56 11.73
C VAL A 57 0.78 -17.08 13.05
N GLU A 58 0.87 -18.39 13.26
CA GLU A 58 0.47 -19.03 14.52
C GLU A 58 1.48 -18.71 15.63
N GLY A 59 1.10 -18.90 16.90
CA GLY A 59 1.98 -18.67 18.05
C GLY A 59 3.28 -19.50 18.05
N SER A 60 3.36 -20.54 17.21
CA SER A 60 4.57 -21.35 16.97
C SER A 60 5.56 -20.70 15.99
N GLY A 61 5.19 -19.61 15.33
CA GLY A 61 5.96 -18.98 14.25
C GLY A 61 5.72 -19.59 12.86
N CYS A 62 4.79 -20.55 12.73
CA CYS A 62 4.41 -21.14 11.45
C CYS A 62 3.40 -20.26 10.70
N VAL A 63 3.52 -20.21 9.37
CA VAL A 63 2.50 -19.56 8.52
C VAL A 63 1.20 -20.37 8.61
N ALA A 64 0.17 -19.76 9.18
CA ALA A 64 -1.18 -20.31 9.33
C ALA A 64 -1.99 -20.19 8.03
N GLY A 65 -1.75 -19.13 7.28
CA GLY A 65 -2.52 -18.79 6.08
C GLY A 65 -2.07 -17.48 5.43
N ARG A 66 -2.71 -17.17 4.30
CA ARG A 66 -2.57 -15.92 3.56
C ARG A 66 -3.95 -15.44 3.14
N GLU A 67 -4.26 -14.19 3.42
CA GLU A 67 -5.54 -13.57 3.09
C GLU A 67 -5.33 -12.40 2.13
N PRO A 68 -6.10 -12.28 1.03
CA PRO A 68 -6.00 -11.14 0.14
C PRO A 68 -6.63 -9.89 0.76
N CYS A 69 -5.85 -8.82 0.84
CA CYS A 69 -6.28 -7.50 1.27
C CYS A 69 -6.35 -6.55 0.08
N PHE A 70 -7.31 -5.64 0.12
CA PHE A 70 -7.46 -4.59 -0.90
C PHE A 70 -8.02 -3.32 -0.27
N GLY A 71 -7.67 -2.18 -0.85
CA GLY A 71 -8.10 -0.88 -0.35
C GLY A 71 -7.84 0.23 -1.34
N ARG A 72 -8.31 1.43 -1.01
CA ARG A 72 -7.99 2.65 -1.73
C ARG A 72 -7.37 3.66 -0.78
N LEU A 73 -6.38 4.37 -1.30
CA LEU A 73 -5.67 5.42 -0.59
C LEU A 73 -5.67 6.68 -1.42
N ARG A 74 -5.79 7.81 -0.73
CA ARG A 74 -5.40 9.11 -1.27
C ARG A 74 -3.99 9.40 -0.80
N LEU A 75 -3.07 9.54 -1.75
CA LEU A 75 -1.69 9.95 -1.49
C LEU A 75 -1.56 11.44 -1.76
N LYS A 76 -0.97 12.18 -0.83
CA LYS A 76 -0.59 13.58 -1.03
C LYS A 76 0.85 13.65 -1.51
N LEU A 77 1.09 14.44 -2.54
CA LEU A 77 2.40 14.60 -3.18
C LEU A 77 3.04 15.95 -2.80
N ASP A 78 4.36 15.96 -2.72
CA ASP A 78 5.15 17.18 -2.70
C ASP A 78 5.45 17.66 -4.14
N ALA A 79 5.98 18.88 -4.28
CA ALA A 79 6.24 19.50 -5.57
C ALA A 79 7.28 18.74 -6.43
N ASP A 80 8.09 17.88 -5.80
CA ASP A 80 9.04 16.99 -6.47
C ASP A 80 8.43 15.63 -6.86
N GLY A 81 7.15 15.40 -6.58
CA GLY A 81 6.43 14.16 -6.85
C GLY A 81 6.64 13.07 -5.81
N SER A 82 7.37 13.33 -4.72
CA SER A 82 7.48 12.39 -3.60
C SER A 82 6.18 12.33 -2.79
N VAL A 83 5.91 11.18 -2.17
CA VAL A 83 4.69 11.00 -1.37
C VAL A 83 4.91 11.53 0.05
N ARG A 84 4.12 12.54 0.43
CA ARG A 84 4.15 13.18 1.75
C ARG A 84 3.33 12.43 2.80
N SER A 85 2.13 12.01 2.43
CA SER A 85 1.19 11.36 3.35
C SER A 85 0.18 10.50 2.60
N ALA A 86 -0.48 9.61 3.34
CA ALA A 86 -1.55 8.75 2.84
C ALA A 86 -2.71 8.67 3.84
N GLU A 87 -3.92 8.62 3.31
CA GLU A 87 -5.19 8.47 4.05
C GLU A 87 -6.10 7.49 3.31
N ASP A 88 -6.93 6.74 4.04
CA ASP A 88 -7.95 5.86 3.43
C ASP A 88 -9.05 6.66 2.72
N TRP A 89 -9.60 6.10 1.62
CA TRP A 89 -10.58 6.76 0.73
C TRP A 89 -11.81 5.91 0.40
#